data_AF-A0A1H3IPB0-F1
#
_entry.id   AF-A0A1H3IPB0-F1
#
_cell.length_a   1.000
_cell.length_b   1.000
_cell.length_c   1.000
_cell.angle_alpha   90.00
_cell.angle_beta   90.00
_cell.angle_gamma   90.00
#
_symmetry.space_group_name_H-M   'P 1'
#
loop_
_entity.id
_entity.type
_entity.pdbx_description
1 polymer ?
#
loop_
_entity_poly.entity_id
_entity_poly.type
_entity_poly.pdbx_seq_one_letter_code
_entity_poly.pdbx_strand_id
1 'polypeptide(L)'
;MKTFGYGSNLNGHMSTLEMVADTFIPRVNTYLEMYDEVLIGKLDFDQNKIYQYGLLKSFAINEEEDHVQFSFETLHEKSLQLLTENYQDLYLTHEGVFDLLFTMDDHKDQQVEYKVLFLTWVDFHSGEEKTYFIAPNHIVPEPLACVAEFWPLVSEIGRDVDFQKTGCHANEMKEILKRAKSQSEKG
;
A
#
# COMPACT_ATOMS: atom_id res chain seq x y z
N MET A 1 2.88 17.49 10.57
CA MET A 1 2.27 16.17 10.74
C MET A 1 1.06 16.05 9.84
N LYS A 2 1.26 15.42 8.69
CA LYS A 2 0.20 15.00 7.78
C LYS A 2 -0.33 13.64 8.25
N THR A 3 -1.63 13.42 8.12
CA THR A 3 -2.23 12.09 8.27
C THR A 3 -2.63 11.56 6.90
N PHE A 4 -2.54 10.25 6.73
CA PHE A 4 -2.98 9.54 5.54
C PHE A 4 -3.68 8.25 5.96
N GLY A 5 -4.45 7.68 5.05
CA GLY A 5 -5.12 6.41 5.32
C GLY A 5 -4.14 5.24 5.28
N TYR A 6 -4.40 4.26 6.15
CA TYR A 6 -3.84 2.93 6.05
C TYR A 6 -4.98 1.93 5.89
N GLY A 7 -5.09 1.35 4.71
CA GLY A 7 -6.01 0.24 4.46
C GLY A 7 -5.36 -1.09 4.79
N SER A 8 -6.09 -2.02 5.39
CA SER A 8 -5.64 -3.39 5.52
C SER A 8 -6.68 -4.35 5.00
N ASN A 9 -6.21 -5.43 4.38
CA ASN A 9 -7.00 -6.61 4.10
C ASN A 9 -6.31 -7.79 4.78
N LEU A 10 -6.97 -8.36 5.80
CA LEU A 10 -6.52 -9.55 6.49
C LEU A 10 -7.50 -10.67 6.15
N ASN A 11 -7.11 -11.59 5.26
CA ASN A 11 -7.91 -12.75 4.89
C ASN A 11 -9.35 -12.40 4.46
N GLY A 12 -9.49 -11.34 3.65
CA GLY A 12 -10.78 -10.84 3.16
C GLY A 12 -11.50 -9.88 4.10
N HIS A 13 -11.00 -9.68 5.31
CA HIS A 13 -11.50 -8.65 6.23
C HIS A 13 -10.79 -7.32 5.98
N MET A 14 -11.56 -6.34 5.51
CA MET A 14 -11.05 -5.01 5.17
C MET A 14 -11.21 -4.04 6.34
N SER A 15 -10.20 -3.22 6.60
CA SER A 15 -10.29 -2.11 7.56
C SER A 15 -9.49 -0.90 7.08
N THR A 16 -9.80 0.27 7.63
CA THR A 16 -9.05 1.51 7.35
C THR A 16 -8.84 2.27 8.65
N LEU A 17 -7.62 2.76 8.85
CA LEU A 17 -7.19 3.49 10.04
C LEU A 17 -6.41 4.73 9.62
N GLU A 18 -6.36 5.73 10.50
CA GLU A 18 -5.50 6.91 10.35
C GLU A 18 -4.04 6.53 10.63
N MET A 19 -3.10 7.07 9.85
CA MET A 19 -1.66 6.82 10.02
C MET A 19 -0.83 8.09 9.81
N VAL A 20 0.33 8.14 10.46
CA VAL A 20 1.37 9.18 10.33
C VAL A 20 2.72 8.55 10.02
N ALA A 21 3.69 9.34 9.53
CA ALA A 21 5.03 8.84 9.16
C ALA A 21 5.69 8.00 10.27
N ASP A 22 5.68 8.50 11.51
CA ASP A 22 6.26 7.85 12.69
C ASP A 22 5.69 6.45 12.97
N THR A 23 4.46 6.19 12.51
CA THR A 23 3.78 4.90 12.70
C THR A 23 3.96 3.94 11.53
N PHE A 24 4.29 4.45 10.34
CA PHE A 24 4.46 3.64 9.15
C PHE A 24 5.92 3.18 8.97
N ILE A 25 6.92 4.04 9.23
CA ILE A 25 8.35 3.68 9.11
C ILE A 25 8.68 2.39 9.89
N PRO A 26 8.25 2.21 11.16
CA PRO A 26 8.53 0.98 11.90
C PRO A 26 8.00 -0.27 11.22
N ARG A 27 6.88 -0.19 10.48
CA ARG A 27 6.30 -1.34 9.76
C ARG A 27 7.20 -1.80 8.62
N VAL A 28 7.72 -0.86 7.83
CA VAL A 28 8.68 -1.18 6.75
C VAL A 28 9.98 -1.71 7.33
N ASN A 29 10.45 -1.15 8.45
CA ASN A 29 11.66 -1.64 9.12
C ASN A 29 11.47 -3.06 9.67
N THR A 30 10.31 -3.39 10.26
CA THR A 30 9.98 -4.75 10.68
C THR A 30 10.03 -5.73 9.51
N TYR A 31 9.59 -5.33 8.31
CA TYR A 31 9.75 -6.15 7.10
C TYR A 31 11.22 -6.41 6.76
N LEU A 32 12.04 -5.36 6.78
CA LEU A 32 13.48 -5.46 6.49
C LEU A 32 14.24 -6.28 7.53
N GLU A 33 13.77 -6.31 8.78
CA GLU A 33 14.34 -7.13 9.86
C GLU A 33 13.88 -8.59 9.78
N MET A 34 12.65 -8.84 9.33
CA MET A 34 12.03 -10.17 9.31
C MET A 34 12.44 -11.00 8.10
N TYR A 35 12.74 -10.36 6.98
CA TYR A 35 12.98 -11.04 5.70
C TYR A 35 14.36 -10.69 5.14
N ASP A 36 15.12 -11.71 4.74
CA ASP A 36 16.47 -11.55 4.17
C ASP A 36 16.45 -10.74 2.85
N GLU A 37 15.44 -10.95 2.03
CA GLU A 37 15.24 -10.26 0.76
C GLU A 37 13.83 -9.67 0.67
N VAL A 38 13.76 -8.34 0.59
CA VAL A 38 12.53 -7.57 0.43
C VAL A 38 12.55 -6.89 -0.93
N LEU A 39 11.57 -7.19 -1.76
CA LEU A 39 11.36 -6.56 -3.06
C LEU A 39 10.82 -5.14 -2.91
N ILE A 40 11.24 -4.26 -3.82
CA ILE A 40 10.60 -2.96 -4.09
C ILE A 40 10.34 -2.83 -5.58
N GLY A 41 9.18 -2.28 -5.91
CA GLY A 41 8.81 -2.04 -7.30
C GLY A 41 7.58 -1.15 -7.43
N LYS A 42 7.19 -0.89 -8.68
CA LYS A 42 6.06 -0.02 -9.05
C LYS A 42 4.99 -0.83 -9.79
N LEU A 43 3.74 -0.53 -9.49
CA LEU A 43 2.58 -0.88 -10.31
C LEU A 43 2.30 0.25 -11.30
N ASP A 44 2.14 -0.10 -12.56
CA ASP A 44 1.78 0.80 -13.66
C ASP A 44 0.48 0.31 -14.28
N PHE A 45 -0.61 0.98 -13.90
CA PHE A 45 -1.96 0.60 -14.29
C PHE A 45 -2.27 0.96 -15.74
N ASP A 46 -1.75 2.09 -16.22
CA ASP A 46 -1.95 2.51 -17.62
C ASP A 46 -1.38 1.49 -18.61
N GLN A 47 -0.28 0.84 -18.21
CA GLN A 47 0.38 -0.15 -19.04
C GLN A 47 0.09 -1.61 -18.63
N ASN A 48 -0.69 -1.84 -17.58
CA ASN A 48 -0.88 -3.16 -16.96
C ASN A 48 0.45 -3.89 -16.70
N LYS A 49 1.41 -3.18 -16.09
CA LYS A 49 2.76 -3.70 -15.82
C LYS A 49 3.12 -3.61 -14.36
N ILE A 50 3.90 -4.59 -13.92
CA ILE A 50 4.61 -4.58 -12.66
C ILE A 50 6.10 -4.45 -12.94
N TYR A 51 6.75 -3.49 -12.30
CA TYR A 51 8.19 -3.28 -12.42
C TYR A 51 8.85 -3.61 -11.10
N GLN A 52 9.77 -4.57 -11.09
CA GLN A 52 10.64 -4.83 -9.94
C GLN A 52 11.91 -4.00 -10.10
N TYR A 53 12.20 -3.14 -9.13
CA TYR A 53 13.39 -2.30 -9.16
C TYR A 53 14.61 -2.99 -8.55
N GLY A 54 14.41 -3.71 -7.44
CA GLY A 54 15.50 -4.34 -6.73
C GLY A 54 15.10 -4.85 -5.35
N LEU A 55 16.12 -4.98 -4.50
CA LEU A 55 15.98 -5.36 -3.10
C LEU A 55 16.06 -4.12 -2.22
N LEU A 56 14.99 -3.82 -1.49
CA LEU A 56 14.92 -2.72 -0.55
C LEU A 56 15.98 -2.90 0.56
N LYS A 57 16.73 -1.85 0.82
CA LYS A 57 17.78 -1.80 1.86
C LYS A 57 17.42 -0.84 2.97
N SER A 58 16.74 0.27 2.66
CA SER A 58 16.20 1.16 3.68
C SER A 58 15.01 1.96 3.15
N PHE A 59 14.20 2.44 4.09
CA PHE A 59 13.06 3.32 3.85
C PHE A 59 13.09 4.46 4.87
N ALA A 60 12.82 5.67 4.43
CA ALA A 60 12.77 6.84 5.30
C ALA A 60 11.67 7.81 4.84
N ILE A 61 11.06 8.51 5.81
CA ILE A 61 10.21 9.66 5.54
C ILE A 61 10.80 10.84 6.32
N ASN A 62 11.08 11.93 5.61
CA ASN A 62 11.48 13.22 6.18
C ASN A 62 10.36 14.23 5.92
N GLU A 63 9.55 14.53 6.95
CA GLU A 63 8.44 15.47 6.81
C GLU A 63 8.91 16.92 6.57
N GLU A 64 10.05 17.32 7.15
CA GLU A 64 10.55 18.69 7.06
C GLU A 64 11.07 19.02 5.66
N GLU A 65 11.71 18.04 5.02
CA GLU A 65 12.22 18.15 3.64
C GLU A 65 11.22 17.66 2.59
N ASP A 66 10.02 17.24 3.00
CA ASP A 66 8.97 16.71 2.12
C ASP A 66 9.38 15.47 1.29
N HIS A 67 10.15 14.56 1.86
CA HIS A 67 10.70 13.41 1.13
C HIS A 67 10.27 12.06 1.72
N VAL A 68 9.91 11.14 0.84
CA VAL A 68 9.82 9.69 1.10
C VAL A 68 10.90 9.02 0.26
N GLN A 69 11.84 8.33 0.90
CA GLN A 69 13.00 7.77 0.23
C GLN A 69 13.04 6.24 0.35
N PHE A 70 13.29 5.61 -0.79
CA PHE A 70 13.60 4.19 -0.90
C PHE A 70 15.05 4.04 -1.35
N SER A 71 15.84 3.31 -0.58
CA SER A 71 17.17 2.87 -0.99
C SER A 71 17.14 1.39 -1.32
N PHE A 72 17.59 1.02 -2.50
CA PHE A 72 17.51 -0.36 -2.96
C PHE A 72 18.70 -0.76 -3.81
N GLU A 73 19.03 -2.05 -3.77
CA GLU A 73 20.07 -2.64 -4.62
C GLU A 73 19.42 -3.25 -5.85
N THR A 74 19.88 -2.84 -7.04
CA THR A 74 19.42 -3.41 -8.31
C THR A 74 19.82 -4.88 -8.45
N LEU A 75 18.99 -5.69 -9.09
CA LEU A 75 19.26 -7.14 -9.23
C LEU A 75 20.45 -7.43 -10.15
N HIS A 76 20.55 -6.71 -11.27
CA HIS A 76 21.53 -6.98 -12.32
C HIS A 76 22.91 -6.39 -12.01
N GLU A 77 22.94 -5.09 -11.66
CA GLU A 77 24.21 -4.37 -11.50
C GLU A 77 24.73 -4.39 -10.06
N LYS A 78 23.90 -4.82 -9.10
CA LYS A 78 24.19 -4.77 -7.66
C LYS A 78 24.60 -3.36 -7.21
N SER A 79 24.08 -2.35 -7.90
CA SER A 79 24.28 -0.95 -7.59
C SER A 79 23.20 -0.45 -6.63
N LEU A 80 23.61 0.33 -5.64
CA LEU A 80 22.68 1.02 -4.75
C LEU A 80 22.05 2.19 -5.49
N GLN A 81 20.73 2.27 -5.48
CA GLN A 81 19.93 3.31 -6.10
C GLN A 81 19.04 3.96 -5.06
N LEU A 82 18.70 5.22 -5.32
CA LEU A 82 17.79 6.01 -4.51
C LEU A 82 16.59 6.43 -5.36
N LEU A 83 15.42 6.26 -4.78
CA LEU A 83 14.15 6.77 -5.31
C LEU A 83 13.54 7.67 -4.25
N THR A 84 13.09 8.85 -4.67
CA THR A 84 12.49 9.84 -3.77
C THR A 84 11.17 10.32 -4.36
N GLU A 85 10.15 10.36 -3.50
CA GLU A 85 8.82 10.91 -3.79
C GLU A 85 8.46 11.97 -2.75
N ASN A 86 7.52 12.85 -3.07
CA ASN A 86 7.09 13.90 -2.14
C ASN A 86 6.21 13.32 -1.03
N TYR A 87 6.42 13.74 0.22
CA TYR A 87 5.58 13.31 1.33
C TYR A 87 4.17 13.93 1.28
N GLN A 88 4.03 15.18 0.80
CA GLN A 88 2.74 15.84 0.61
C GLN A 88 1.85 15.16 -0.42
N ASP A 89 2.42 14.38 -1.33
CA ASP A 89 1.66 13.66 -2.36
C ASP A 89 1.36 12.20 -1.97
N LEU A 90 1.95 11.69 -0.87
CA LEU A 90 1.64 10.36 -0.34
C LEU A 90 0.17 10.32 0.11
N TYR A 91 -0.67 9.63 -0.63
CA TYR A 91 -2.12 9.66 -0.42
C TYR A 91 -2.56 8.56 0.54
N LEU A 92 -2.09 7.34 0.33
CA LEU A 92 -2.61 6.16 1.00
C LEU A 92 -1.54 5.08 1.09
N THR A 93 -1.59 4.30 2.17
CA THR A 93 -0.78 3.10 2.33
C THR A 93 -1.71 1.90 2.53
N HIS A 94 -1.30 0.73 2.09
CA HIS A 94 -2.05 -0.50 2.29
C HIS A 94 -1.19 -1.65 2.77
N GLU A 95 -1.80 -2.58 3.47
CA GLU A 95 -1.24 -3.91 3.72
C GLU A 95 -2.25 -4.97 3.28
N GLY A 96 -1.84 -5.80 2.33
CA GLY A 96 -2.55 -7.03 1.99
C GLY A 96 -1.91 -8.20 2.70
N VAL A 97 -2.68 -8.97 3.46
CA VAL A 97 -2.27 -10.22 4.11
C VAL A 97 -3.17 -11.34 3.64
N PHE A 98 -2.56 -12.37 3.08
CA PHE A 98 -3.28 -13.50 2.53
C PHE A 98 -2.67 -14.82 2.98
N ASP A 99 -3.56 -15.71 3.42
CA ASP A 99 -3.27 -17.11 3.64
C ASP A 99 -3.26 -17.87 2.31
N LEU A 100 -2.08 -18.26 1.85
CA LEU A 100 -1.87 -19.05 0.64
C LEU A 100 -1.72 -20.52 1.00
N LEU A 101 -2.37 -21.40 0.24
CA LEU A 101 -2.24 -22.85 0.39
C LEU A 101 -1.32 -23.40 -0.69
N PHE A 102 -0.21 -23.99 -0.27
CA PHE A 102 0.73 -24.68 -1.17
C PHE A 102 0.68 -26.19 -0.90
N THR A 103 0.54 -26.98 -1.96
CA THR A 103 0.71 -28.43 -1.87
C THR A 103 2.20 -28.74 -2.07
N MET A 104 2.86 -29.19 -1.02
CA MET A 104 4.26 -29.61 -1.06
C MET A 104 4.39 -31.04 -1.61
N ASP A 105 5.61 -31.43 -1.97
CA ASP A 105 5.94 -32.76 -2.52
C ASP A 105 5.47 -33.95 -1.65
N ASP A 106 5.17 -33.72 -0.36
CA ASP A 106 4.65 -34.72 0.58
C ASP A 106 3.12 -34.77 0.68
N HIS A 107 2.39 -34.13 -0.24
CA HIS A 107 0.92 -34.04 -0.27
C HIS A 107 0.29 -33.44 0.98
N LYS A 108 1.04 -32.66 1.76
CA LYS A 108 0.48 -31.84 2.83
C LYS A 108 0.31 -30.43 2.32
N ASP A 109 -0.89 -29.89 2.53
CA ASP A 109 -1.15 -28.48 2.30
C ASP A 109 -0.48 -27.70 3.43
N GLN A 110 0.43 -26.81 3.06
CA GLN A 110 1.03 -25.84 3.96
C GLN A 110 0.37 -24.49 3.72
N GLN A 111 -0.17 -23.91 4.79
CA GLN A 111 -0.65 -22.55 4.80
C GLN A 111 0.52 -21.60 5.06
N VAL A 112 0.67 -20.60 4.19
CA VAL A 112 1.72 -19.58 4.27
C VAL A 112 1.05 -18.21 4.23
N GLU A 113 1.29 -17.42 5.26
CA GLU A 113 0.85 -16.02 5.31
C GLU A 113 1.80 -15.17 4.47
N TYR A 114 1.30 -14.54 3.40
CA TYR A 114 2.06 -13.63 2.56
C TYR A 114 1.53 -12.21 2.70
N LYS A 115 2.45 -11.27 2.99
CA LYS A 115 2.12 -9.88 3.27
C LYS A 115 2.78 -8.93 2.28
N VAL A 116 2.02 -7.99 1.72
CA VAL A 116 2.50 -6.96 0.80
C VAL A 116 2.09 -5.59 1.31
N LEU A 117 3.05 -4.67 1.40
CA LEU A 117 2.77 -3.25 1.66
C LEU A 117 2.68 -2.51 0.34
N PHE A 118 1.69 -1.62 0.22
CA PHE A 118 1.54 -0.72 -0.92
C PHE A 118 1.59 0.73 -0.44
N LEU A 119 2.17 1.60 -1.25
CA LEU A 119 2.20 3.03 -1.00
C LEU A 119 1.77 3.74 -2.29
N THR A 120 0.73 4.58 -2.21
CA THR A 120 0.14 5.25 -3.35
C THR A 120 0.28 6.76 -3.23
N TRP A 121 0.83 7.36 -4.28
CA TRP A 121 0.89 8.80 -4.50
C TRP A 121 -0.16 9.20 -5.52
N VAL A 122 -0.75 10.38 -5.31
CA VAL A 122 -1.72 10.96 -6.23
C VAL A 122 -1.30 12.40 -6.51
N ASP A 123 -1.07 12.73 -7.77
CA ASP A 123 -1.03 14.13 -8.19
C ASP A 123 -2.46 14.61 -8.41
N PHE A 124 -2.99 15.41 -7.48
CA PHE A 124 -4.35 15.92 -7.55
C PHE A 124 -4.61 16.89 -8.72
N HIS A 125 -3.58 17.41 -9.39
CA HIS A 125 -3.74 18.29 -10.56
C HIS A 125 -3.94 17.48 -11.84
N SER A 126 -3.15 16.43 -12.04
CA SER A 126 -3.24 15.57 -13.23
C SER A 126 -4.19 14.39 -13.06
N GLY A 127 -4.45 13.98 -11.81
CA GLY A 127 -5.14 12.74 -11.47
C GLY A 127 -4.26 11.50 -11.67
N GLU A 128 -2.95 11.67 -11.94
CA GLU A 128 -2.03 10.54 -12.10
C GLU A 128 -1.77 9.87 -10.74
N GLU A 129 -1.85 8.54 -10.74
CA GLU A 129 -1.55 7.73 -9.56
C GLU A 129 -0.30 6.89 -9.75
N LYS A 130 0.44 6.75 -8.66
CA LYS A 130 1.66 5.94 -8.63
C LYS A 130 1.66 5.08 -7.39
N THR A 131 1.63 3.76 -7.59
CA THR A 131 1.67 2.81 -6.48
C THR A 131 2.98 2.03 -6.49
N TYR A 132 3.65 2.05 -5.34
CA TYR A 132 4.79 1.21 -5.05
C TYR A 132 4.39 0.02 -4.17
N PHE A 133 5.10 -1.09 -4.30
CA PHE A 133 4.92 -2.26 -3.46
C PHE A 133 6.22 -2.64 -2.74
N ILE A 134 6.07 -3.19 -1.53
CA ILE A 134 7.14 -3.81 -0.74
C ILE A 134 6.68 -5.21 -0.36
N ALA A 135 7.45 -6.23 -0.72
CA ALA A 135 7.03 -7.62 -0.54
C ALA A 135 8.22 -8.55 -0.28
N PRO A 136 8.10 -9.61 0.54
CA PRO A 136 9.19 -10.55 0.74
C PRO A 136 9.40 -11.42 -0.51
N ASN A 137 10.67 -11.68 -0.87
CA ASN A 137 11.01 -12.36 -2.12
C ASN A 137 10.86 -13.89 -2.05
N HIS A 138 11.09 -14.49 -0.88
CA HIS A 138 11.28 -15.94 -0.75
C HIS A 138 10.20 -16.68 0.05
N ILE A 139 9.14 -15.99 0.45
CA ILE A 139 8.03 -16.61 1.19
C ILE A 139 7.12 -17.41 0.25
N VAL A 140 7.03 -17.01 -1.02
CA VAL A 140 6.21 -17.64 -2.05
C VAL A 140 7.03 -17.86 -3.32
N PRO A 141 6.67 -18.82 -4.19
CA PRO A 141 7.41 -19.08 -5.43
C PRO A 141 7.35 -17.93 -6.44
N GLU A 142 6.19 -17.24 -6.53
CA GLU A 142 5.94 -16.20 -7.51
C GLU A 142 5.47 -14.89 -6.83
N PRO A 143 6.38 -14.17 -6.16
CA PRO A 143 6.01 -13.00 -5.35
C PRO A 143 5.34 -11.89 -6.18
N LEU A 144 5.80 -11.65 -7.41
CA LEU A 144 5.22 -10.63 -8.28
C LEU A 144 3.80 -10.99 -8.75
N ALA A 145 3.50 -12.28 -8.93
CA ALA A 145 2.15 -12.73 -9.26
C ALA A 145 1.20 -12.45 -8.08
N CYS A 146 1.61 -12.78 -6.86
CA CYS A 146 0.85 -12.45 -5.65
C CYS A 146 0.61 -10.95 -5.52
N VAL A 147 1.64 -10.10 -5.72
CA VAL A 147 1.50 -8.63 -5.68
C VAL A 147 0.43 -8.15 -6.67
N ALA A 148 0.45 -8.66 -7.91
CA ALA A 148 -0.50 -8.29 -8.96
C ALA A 148 -1.94 -8.73 -8.62
N GLU A 149 -2.11 -9.93 -8.05
CA GLU A 149 -3.43 -10.43 -7.62
C GLU A 149 -3.97 -9.71 -6.38
N PHE A 150 -3.09 -9.28 -5.48
CA PHE A 150 -3.50 -8.64 -4.22
C PHE A 150 -3.95 -7.21 -4.44
N TRP A 151 -3.34 -6.51 -5.39
CA TRP A 151 -3.62 -5.09 -5.59
C TRP A 151 -5.12 -4.79 -5.81
N PRO A 152 -5.85 -5.44 -6.74
CA PRO A 152 -7.28 -5.21 -6.92
C PRO A 152 -8.12 -5.39 -5.64
N LEU A 153 -7.66 -6.21 -4.68
CA LEU A 153 -8.37 -6.50 -3.45
C LEU A 153 -8.14 -5.46 -2.35
N VAL A 154 -7.10 -4.64 -2.46
CA VAL A 154 -6.75 -3.60 -1.48
C VAL A 154 -6.82 -2.19 -2.04
N SER A 155 -6.76 -2.04 -3.37
CA SER A 155 -6.66 -0.77 -4.08
C SER A 155 -7.73 0.25 -3.70
N GLU A 156 -8.97 -0.21 -3.48
CA GLU A 156 -10.10 0.66 -3.15
C GLU A 156 -10.28 0.91 -1.65
N ILE A 157 -9.55 0.20 -0.78
CA ILE A 157 -9.73 0.30 0.67
C ILE A 157 -9.23 1.66 1.15
N GLY A 158 -10.11 2.44 1.79
CA GLY A 158 -9.74 3.69 2.45
C GLY A 158 -9.64 4.92 1.55
N ARG A 159 -9.95 4.80 0.25
CA ARG A 159 -9.98 5.94 -0.69
C ARG A 159 -11.11 6.94 -0.41
N ASP A 160 -12.20 6.49 0.20
CA ASP A 160 -13.36 7.32 0.55
C ASP A 160 -13.25 7.97 1.94
N VAL A 161 -12.14 7.74 2.65
CA VAL A 161 -11.93 8.21 4.02
C VAL A 161 -11.05 9.47 4.01
N ASP A 162 -11.66 10.60 4.33
CA ASP A 162 -10.97 11.87 4.53
C ASP A 162 -10.80 12.16 6.04
N PHE A 163 -9.65 11.74 6.58
CA PHE A 163 -9.32 11.93 8.00
C PHE A 163 -9.14 13.41 8.38
N GLN A 164 -8.87 14.29 7.42
CA GLN A 164 -8.79 15.73 7.68
C GLN A 164 -10.17 16.36 7.93
N LYS A 165 -11.25 15.75 7.41
CA LYS A 165 -12.64 16.22 7.60
C LYS A 165 -13.40 15.54 8.74
N THR A 166 -12.93 14.41 9.27
CA THR A 166 -13.66 13.61 10.28
C THR A 166 -13.57 14.15 11.72
N GLY A 167 -12.84 15.23 11.95
CA GLY A 167 -12.98 16.03 13.17
C GLY A 167 -14.34 16.75 13.20
N CYS A 168 -15.35 16.13 13.83
CA CYS A 168 -16.66 16.67 14.21
C CYS A 168 -17.88 16.54 13.26
N HIS A 169 -17.76 16.22 11.96
CA HIS A 169 -18.92 16.26 11.04
C HIS A 169 -19.39 14.92 10.45
N ALA A 170 -18.87 13.77 10.88
CA ALA A 170 -19.23 12.46 10.33
C ALA A 170 -20.74 12.13 10.42
N ASN A 171 -21.47 12.72 11.38
CA ASN A 171 -22.92 12.55 11.51
C ASN A 171 -23.73 13.50 10.61
N GLU A 172 -23.16 14.61 10.12
CA GLU A 172 -23.89 15.57 9.29
C GLU A 172 -23.90 15.17 7.81
N MET A 173 -22.82 14.60 7.29
CA MET A 173 -22.76 14.12 5.89
C MET A 173 -23.75 12.98 5.62
N LYS A 174 -23.96 12.07 6.58
CA LYS A 174 -24.99 11.02 6.47
C LYS A 174 -26.40 11.60 6.40
N GLU A 175 -26.70 12.65 7.16
CA GLU A 175 -28.01 13.32 7.14
C GLU A 175 -28.23 14.14 5.86
N ILE A 176 -27.18 14.79 5.34
CA ILE A 176 -27.23 15.55 4.08
C ILE A 176 -27.47 14.60 2.89
N LEU A 177 -26.75 13.48 2.82
CA LEU A 177 -26.90 12.49 1.75
C LEU A 177 -28.27 11.78 1.79
N LYS A 178 -28.84 11.59 2.98
CA LYS A 178 -30.19 11.02 3.16
C LYS A 178 -31.29 11.98 2.72
N ARG A 179 -31.11 13.29 2.93
CA ARG A 179 -32.01 14.35 2.44
C ARG A 179 -31.93 14.53 0.92
N ALA A 180 -30.73 14.40 0.33
CA ALA A 180 -30.56 14.50 -1.12
C ALA A 180 -31.24 13.33 -1.87
N LYS A 181 -31.15 12.09 -1.36
CA LYS A 181 -31.81 10.93 -1.97
C LYS A 181 -33.34 10.99 -1.91
N SER A 182 -33.89 11.52 -0.81
CA SER A 182 -35.35 11.65 -0.64
C SER A 182 -35.99 12.77 -1.48
N GLN A 183 -35.20 13.70 -2.02
CA GLN A 183 -35.67 14.74 -2.96
C GLN A 183 -35.60 14.28 -4.42
N SER A 184 -34.69 13.38 -4.77
CA SER A 184 -34.55 12.82 -6.12
C SER A 184 -35.68 11.84 -6.50
N GLU A 185 -36.41 11.30 -5.53
CA GLU A 185 -37.49 10.32 -5.76
C GLU A 185 -38.88 10.97 -5.88
N LYS A 186 -38.95 12.31 -5.83
CA LYS A 186 -40.21 13.07 -5.97
C LYS A 186 -40.22 14.05 -7.15
N GLY A 187 -39.26 13.95 -8.07
CA GLY A 187 -39.16 14.75 -9.30
C GLY A 187 -39.69 14.00 -10.50
#